data_AF-A0AA35QC52-F1
#
_entry.id   AF-A0AA35QC52-F1
#
_cell.length_a   1.000
_cell.length_b   1.000
_cell.length_c   1.000
_cell.angle_alpha   90.00
_cell.angle_beta   90.00
_cell.angle_gamma   90.00
#
_symmetry.space_group_name_H-M   'P 1'
#
loop_
_entity.id
_entity.type
_entity.pdbx_description
1 polymer ?
#
loop_
_entity_poly.entity_id
_entity_poly.type
_entity_poly.pdbx_seq_one_letter_code
_entity_poly.pdbx_strand_id
1 'polypeptide(L)'
;MLSKSAIPLLLAAVSAQKTCYRLDGSEASSEFAPCNPNAKISACCHLNKDVPDICLSSGLCLSQQPGYEGLMYSNGCTDKTGKDSACPQPCADKNSKSVTAYNVLPCAPGRQFCCRAFGDNNNCCGDIVTVSIGSVMTAASATLASTTMATGGDISGTISTTKPTAISCANSTDANTLDTCPKDNSVVIGGAVGGALGTLLLGSLGTIVLLLLRRTKGI
;
A
#
# COMPACT_ATOMS: atom_id res chain seq x y z
N MET A 1 -1.85 5.41 53.76
CA MET A 1 -0.96 5.65 52.61
C MET A 1 -1.69 5.21 51.35
N LEU A 2 -2.35 6.13 50.64
CA LEU A 2 -3.05 5.83 49.38
C LEU A 2 -2.06 5.99 48.21
N SER A 3 -1.73 4.87 47.56
CA SER A 3 -0.94 4.86 46.33
C SER A 3 -1.83 5.30 45.16
N LYS A 4 -1.55 6.47 44.58
CA LYS A 4 -2.20 6.96 43.36
C LYS A 4 -1.53 6.29 42.16
N SER A 5 -2.16 5.25 41.60
CA SER A 5 -1.79 4.74 40.27
C SER A 5 -2.27 5.71 39.21
N ALA A 6 -1.32 6.42 38.57
CA ALA A 6 -1.57 7.21 37.39
C ALA A 6 -1.64 6.28 36.16
N ILE A 7 -2.80 6.22 35.53
CA ILE A 7 -3.02 5.49 34.27
C ILE A 7 -2.61 6.43 33.13
N PRO A 8 -1.61 6.08 32.29
CA PRO A 8 -1.23 6.91 31.16
C PRO A 8 -2.29 6.77 30.06
N LEU A 9 -2.96 7.88 29.75
CA LEU A 9 -3.90 8.01 28.64
C LEU A 9 -3.07 8.10 27.34
N LEU A 10 -2.95 7.01 26.58
CA LEU A 10 -2.43 7.06 25.21
C LEU A 10 -3.47 7.77 24.33
N LEU A 11 -3.17 9.00 23.90
CA LEU A 11 -3.91 9.65 22.83
C LEU A 11 -3.57 8.97 21.51
N ALA A 12 -4.48 8.15 20.99
CA ALA A 12 -4.44 7.73 19.59
C ALA A 12 -4.72 8.96 18.72
N ALA A 13 -3.75 9.37 17.91
CA ALA A 13 -3.95 10.43 16.92
C ALA A 13 -4.93 9.93 15.86
N VAL A 14 -6.18 10.41 15.90
CA VAL A 14 -7.13 10.24 14.81
C VAL A 14 -6.64 11.10 13.65
N SER A 15 -6.05 10.48 12.63
CA SER A 15 -5.79 11.18 11.36
C SER A 15 -7.14 11.47 10.69
N ALA A 16 -7.54 12.74 10.62
CA ALA A 16 -8.69 13.13 9.82
C ALA A 16 -8.48 12.68 8.37
N GLN A 17 -9.40 11.88 7.83
CA GLN A 17 -9.35 11.48 6.42
C GLN A 17 -9.49 12.74 5.55
N LYS A 18 -8.56 12.94 4.62
CA LYS A 18 -8.59 14.08 3.72
C LYS A 18 -9.67 13.87 2.66
N THR A 19 -10.45 14.92 2.41
CA THR A 19 -11.43 14.93 1.33
C THR A 19 -10.74 14.75 -0.02
N CYS A 20 -11.28 13.83 -0.81
CA CYS A 20 -10.85 13.61 -2.19
C CYS A 20 -11.74 14.39 -3.15
N TYR A 21 -11.14 14.99 -4.16
CA TYR A 21 -11.85 15.70 -5.22
C TYR A 21 -11.60 15.03 -6.57
N ARG A 22 -12.64 15.06 -7.40
CA ARG A 22 -12.62 14.61 -8.79
C ARG A 22 -11.90 15.60 -9.68
N LEU A 23 -11.66 15.22 -10.94
CA LEU A 23 -10.93 16.04 -11.89
C LEU A 23 -11.58 17.39 -12.21
N ASP A 24 -12.90 17.47 -12.03
CA ASP A 24 -13.69 18.69 -12.16
C ASP A 24 -13.74 19.52 -10.86
N GLY A 25 -13.11 19.04 -9.78
CA GLY A 25 -13.12 19.66 -8.45
C GLY A 25 -14.37 19.36 -7.62
N SER A 26 -15.27 18.50 -8.10
CA SER A 26 -16.38 17.99 -7.30
C SER A 26 -15.86 17.05 -6.20
N GLU A 27 -16.58 16.95 -5.09
CA GLU A 27 -16.21 16.05 -4.00
C GLU A 27 -16.45 14.59 -4.41
N ALA A 28 -15.47 13.71 -4.19
CA ALA A 28 -15.61 12.29 -4.44
C ALA A 28 -16.44 11.62 -3.33
N SER A 29 -17.05 10.47 -3.63
CA SER A 29 -17.74 9.68 -2.60
C SER A 29 -16.78 9.24 -1.49
N SER A 30 -17.31 8.88 -0.33
CA SER A 30 -16.53 8.36 0.82
C SER A 30 -15.79 7.06 0.51
N GLU A 31 -16.08 6.43 -0.63
CA GLU A 31 -15.38 5.25 -1.11
C GLU A 31 -13.97 5.58 -1.63
N PHE A 32 -13.71 6.85 -1.94
CA PHE A 32 -12.39 7.34 -2.34
C PHE A 32 -11.58 7.80 -1.13
N ALA A 33 -10.29 7.45 -1.13
CA ALA A 33 -9.36 7.88 -0.10
C ALA A 33 -8.00 8.24 -0.72
N PRO A 34 -7.19 9.09 -0.05
CA PRO A 34 -5.86 9.43 -0.54
C PRO A 34 -4.94 8.21 -0.53
N CYS A 35 -4.22 8.02 -1.63
CA CYS A 35 -3.17 7.00 -1.74
C CYS A 35 -2.04 7.14 -0.71
N ASN A 36 -1.74 8.37 -0.30
CA ASN A 36 -0.86 8.67 0.80
C ASN A 36 -1.58 9.58 1.80
N PRO A 37 -2.15 9.03 2.89
CA PRO A 37 -2.89 9.83 3.88
C PRO A 37 -2.00 10.83 4.63
N ASN A 38 -0.68 10.58 4.68
CA ASN A 38 0.29 11.43 5.36
C ASN A 38 0.80 12.59 4.48
N ALA A 39 0.68 12.49 3.16
CA ALA A 39 1.12 13.54 2.25
C ALA A 39 0.15 14.72 2.30
N LYS A 40 0.67 15.96 2.21
CA LYS A 40 -0.16 17.18 2.18
C LYS A 40 -1.24 17.08 1.10
N ILE A 41 -0.82 16.74 -0.11
CA ILE A 41 -1.64 16.46 -1.27
C ILE A 41 -1.34 15.03 -1.75
N SER A 42 -2.37 14.28 -2.11
CA SER A 42 -2.24 12.92 -2.64
C SER A 42 -3.28 12.69 -3.73
N ALA A 43 -2.91 11.89 -4.73
CA ALA A 43 -3.88 11.24 -5.61
C ALA A 43 -4.90 10.41 -4.80
N CYS A 44 -6.11 10.27 -5.33
CA CYS A 44 -7.22 9.59 -4.68
C CYS A 44 -7.73 8.43 -5.53
N CYS A 45 -7.81 7.25 -4.90
CA CYS A 45 -8.32 6.03 -5.53
C CYS A 45 -9.51 5.47 -4.74
N HIS A 46 -10.24 4.54 -5.34
CA HIS A 46 -11.36 3.85 -4.73
C HIS A 46 -10.84 2.80 -3.73
N LEU A 47 -10.46 3.26 -2.53
CA LEU A 47 -9.77 2.46 -1.52
C LEU A 47 -10.71 1.93 -0.42
N ASN A 48 -11.84 2.59 -0.18
CA ASN A 48 -12.78 2.25 0.89
C ASN A 48 -13.91 1.34 0.36
N LYS A 49 -13.54 0.23 -0.30
CA LYS A 49 -14.44 -0.83 -0.79
C LYS A 49 -13.87 -2.21 -0.48
N ASP A 50 -14.67 -3.27 -0.66
CA ASP A 50 -14.31 -4.66 -0.30
C ASP A 50 -12.94 -5.12 -0.85
N VAL A 51 -12.66 -4.76 -2.11
CA VAL A 51 -11.36 -4.99 -2.75
C VAL A 51 -10.78 -3.63 -3.13
N PRO A 52 -9.92 -3.02 -2.31
CA PRO A 52 -9.35 -1.71 -2.57
C PRO A 52 -8.60 -1.66 -3.89
N ASP A 53 -8.70 -0.54 -4.61
CA ASP A 53 -7.87 -0.32 -5.79
C ASP A 53 -6.40 -0.13 -5.42
N ILE A 54 -5.51 -0.38 -6.38
CA ILE A 54 -4.07 -0.26 -6.16
C ILE A 54 -3.63 1.14 -6.59
N CYS A 55 -3.01 1.87 -5.67
CA CYS A 55 -2.41 3.16 -5.97
C CYS A 55 -1.08 3.02 -6.71
N LEU A 56 -0.83 3.90 -7.67
CA LEU A 56 0.41 3.96 -8.44
C LEU A 56 1.15 5.27 -8.19
N SER A 57 2.49 5.26 -8.23
CA SER A 57 3.32 6.44 -7.93
C SER A 57 3.14 7.58 -8.92
N SER A 58 2.54 7.30 -10.09
CA SER A 58 2.09 8.28 -11.07
C SER A 58 0.82 9.02 -10.67
N GLY A 59 0.19 8.64 -9.56
CA GLY A 59 -1.13 9.07 -9.12
C GLY A 59 -2.30 8.44 -9.89
N LEU A 60 -2.01 7.47 -10.76
CA LEU A 60 -3.02 6.58 -11.32
C LEU A 60 -3.49 5.56 -10.29
N CYS A 61 -4.68 5.05 -10.55
CA CYS A 61 -5.30 3.97 -9.81
C CYS A 61 -5.43 2.76 -10.72
N LEU A 62 -5.15 1.56 -10.20
CA LEU A 62 -5.37 0.31 -10.90
C LEU A 62 -6.57 -0.40 -10.26
N SER A 63 -7.65 -0.52 -11.01
CA SER A 63 -8.89 -1.07 -10.47
C SER A 63 -8.75 -2.55 -10.13
N GLN A 64 -9.30 -2.93 -8.97
CA GLN A 64 -9.44 -4.32 -8.51
C GLN A 64 -10.92 -4.73 -8.46
N GLN A 65 -11.82 -3.91 -9.00
CA GLN A 65 -13.25 -4.21 -9.01
C GLN A 65 -13.56 -5.32 -10.03
N PRO A 66 -14.45 -6.28 -9.69
CA PRO A 66 -14.93 -7.27 -10.64
C PRO A 66 -15.43 -6.66 -11.95
N GLY A 67 -14.90 -7.15 -13.09
CA GLY A 67 -15.22 -6.68 -14.43
C GLY A 67 -14.38 -5.49 -14.93
N TYR A 68 -13.55 -4.90 -14.08
CA TYR A 68 -12.65 -3.79 -14.41
C TYR A 68 -11.22 -4.03 -13.92
N GLU A 69 -10.88 -5.26 -13.58
CA GLU A 69 -9.58 -5.61 -13.03
C GLU A 69 -8.45 -5.22 -13.98
N GLY A 70 -7.45 -4.53 -13.44
CA GLY A 70 -6.30 -4.07 -14.22
C GLY A 70 -6.58 -2.83 -15.07
N LEU A 71 -7.79 -2.26 -15.03
CA LEU A 71 -8.06 -0.98 -15.68
C LEU A 71 -7.37 0.14 -14.91
N MET A 72 -6.55 0.93 -15.61
CA MET A 72 -5.94 2.13 -15.05
C MET A 72 -6.86 3.33 -15.22
N TYR A 73 -6.97 4.15 -14.18
CA TYR A 73 -7.78 5.37 -14.23
C TYR A 73 -7.16 6.50 -13.43
N SER A 74 -7.53 7.74 -13.79
CA SER A 74 -7.26 8.96 -13.03
C SER A 74 -8.57 9.52 -12.49
N ASN A 75 -8.65 9.74 -11.18
CA ASN A 75 -9.87 10.22 -10.52
C ASN A 75 -9.65 11.52 -9.73
N GLY A 76 -8.43 12.07 -9.72
CA GLY A 76 -8.12 13.32 -9.02
C GLY A 76 -7.36 13.10 -7.72
N CYS A 77 -7.48 14.06 -6.81
CA CYS A 77 -6.61 14.19 -5.66
C CYS A 77 -7.25 15.00 -4.53
N THR A 78 -6.53 15.17 -3.43
CA THR A 78 -7.00 15.96 -2.27
C THR A 78 -6.92 17.48 -2.48
N ASP A 79 -6.39 17.98 -3.60
CA ASP A 79 -6.48 19.39 -3.98
C ASP A 79 -7.74 19.60 -4.85
N LYS A 80 -8.69 20.37 -4.34
CA LYS A 80 -9.93 20.72 -5.04
C LYS A 80 -9.68 21.38 -6.39
N THR A 81 -8.57 22.10 -6.56
CA THR A 81 -8.27 22.78 -7.83
C THR A 81 -7.62 21.87 -8.85
N GLY A 82 -7.07 20.72 -8.42
CA GLY A 82 -6.30 19.81 -9.26
C GLY A 82 -5.03 20.42 -9.85
N LYS A 83 -4.52 21.52 -9.29
CA LYS A 83 -3.38 22.28 -9.84
C LYS A 83 -2.07 22.01 -9.12
N ASP A 84 -2.12 21.44 -7.92
CA ASP A 84 -0.91 21.07 -7.21
C ASP A 84 -0.10 20.05 -8.03
N SER A 85 1.22 20.22 -8.06
CA SER A 85 2.14 19.30 -8.75
C SER A 85 2.05 17.85 -8.24
N ALA A 86 1.60 17.64 -7.00
CA ALA A 86 1.35 16.35 -6.40
C ALA A 86 -0.03 15.76 -6.77
N CYS A 87 -0.81 16.47 -7.59
CA CYS A 87 -2.03 15.99 -8.25
C CYS A 87 -1.75 15.69 -9.73
N PRO A 88 -1.00 14.63 -10.04
CA PRO A 88 -0.66 14.33 -11.42
C PRO A 88 -1.92 14.08 -12.24
N GLN A 89 -1.99 14.78 -13.38
CA GLN A 89 -3.04 14.65 -14.38
C GLN A 89 -2.42 14.09 -15.67
N PRO A 90 -2.26 12.77 -15.80
CA PRO A 90 -1.62 12.16 -16.97
C PRO A 90 -2.42 12.36 -18.27
N CYS A 91 -3.65 12.86 -18.17
CA CYS A 91 -4.60 13.04 -19.25
C CYS A 91 -4.98 14.51 -19.48
N ALA A 92 -4.13 15.46 -19.09
CA ALA A 92 -4.50 16.88 -18.98
C ALA A 92 -4.82 17.62 -20.30
N ASP A 93 -4.71 16.97 -21.46
CA ASP A 93 -5.13 17.53 -22.74
C ASP A 93 -6.36 16.79 -23.28
N LYS A 94 -7.54 17.35 -22.98
CA LYS A 94 -8.79 17.34 -23.78
C LYS A 94 -9.91 18.11 -23.04
N ASN A 95 -9.63 19.36 -22.70
CA ASN A 95 -10.56 20.50 -22.64
C ASN A 95 -12.01 20.32 -22.12
N SER A 96 -12.22 19.53 -21.07
CA SER A 96 -13.55 19.42 -20.46
C SER A 96 -13.43 19.58 -18.94
N LYS A 97 -13.78 20.77 -18.43
CA LYS A 97 -14.09 21.02 -17.00
C LYS A 97 -15.26 20.15 -16.47
N SER A 98 -15.71 19.18 -17.25
CA SER A 98 -16.86 18.31 -16.99
C SER A 98 -16.48 16.84 -16.90
N VAL A 99 -15.20 16.49 -17.02
CA VAL A 99 -14.74 15.10 -16.83
C VAL A 99 -14.43 14.91 -15.36
N THR A 100 -15.04 13.88 -14.76
CA THR A 100 -14.83 13.54 -13.36
C THR A 100 -13.67 12.56 -13.16
N ALA A 101 -13.40 11.72 -14.15
CA ALA A 101 -12.31 10.75 -14.18
C ALA A 101 -11.97 10.35 -15.62
N TYR A 102 -10.74 9.88 -15.85
CA TYR A 102 -10.30 9.30 -17.12
C TYR A 102 -9.96 7.82 -16.95
N ASN A 103 -10.32 7.02 -17.95
CA ASN A 103 -9.72 5.71 -18.17
C ASN A 103 -8.41 5.91 -18.95
N VAL A 104 -7.35 5.21 -18.54
CA VAL A 104 -6.02 5.25 -19.17
C VAL A 104 -5.74 3.90 -19.79
N LEU A 105 -5.67 3.86 -21.12
CA LEU A 105 -5.57 2.61 -21.88
C LEU A 105 -4.19 2.50 -22.52
N PRO A 106 -3.51 1.34 -22.43
CA PRO A 106 -2.30 1.09 -23.20
C PRO A 106 -2.65 0.98 -24.68
N CYS A 107 -1.92 1.70 -25.53
CA CYS A 107 -2.08 1.65 -26.97
C CYS A 107 -0.97 0.87 -27.67
N ALA A 108 0.22 0.89 -27.09
CA ALA A 108 1.39 0.16 -27.56
C ALA A 108 2.36 -0.07 -26.39
N PRO A 109 3.35 -0.97 -26.54
CA PRO A 109 4.36 -1.18 -25.52
C PRO A 109 5.10 0.11 -25.13
N GLY A 110 5.60 0.14 -23.90
CA GLY A 110 6.31 1.28 -23.34
C GLY A 110 5.37 2.32 -22.71
N ARG A 111 5.55 3.59 -23.07
CA ARG A 111 4.87 4.73 -22.42
C ARG A 111 3.69 5.28 -23.24
N GLN A 112 3.14 4.49 -24.16
CA GLN A 112 2.13 4.92 -25.11
C GLN A 112 0.73 4.58 -24.61
N PHE A 113 0.04 5.59 -24.10
CA PHE A 113 -1.31 5.46 -23.55
C PHE A 113 -2.28 6.37 -24.28
N CYS A 114 -3.57 6.16 -24.09
CA CYS A 114 -4.57 7.15 -24.42
C CYS A 114 -5.52 7.35 -23.25
N CYS A 115 -6.16 8.51 -23.23
CA CYS A 115 -7.12 8.87 -22.22
C CYS A 115 -8.50 9.03 -22.84
N ARG A 116 -9.50 8.45 -22.18
CA ARG A 116 -10.91 8.64 -22.51
C ARG A 116 -11.71 8.93 -21.24
N ALA A 117 -12.76 9.74 -21.35
CA ALA A 117 -13.57 10.07 -20.20
C ALA A 117 -14.19 8.81 -19.59
N PHE A 118 -14.44 8.80 -18.29
CA PHE A 118 -15.18 7.74 -17.65
C PHE A 118 -16.57 7.58 -18.31
N GLY A 119 -16.95 6.33 -18.61
CA GLY A 119 -18.18 5.99 -19.35
C GLY A 119 -18.04 5.99 -20.88
N ASP A 120 -16.97 6.55 -21.43
CA ASP A 120 -16.65 6.41 -22.86
C ASP A 120 -16.01 5.04 -23.12
N ASN A 121 -16.54 4.33 -24.11
CA ASN A 121 -16.09 2.99 -24.50
C ASN A 121 -15.38 2.99 -25.86
N ASN A 122 -15.25 4.14 -26.51
CA ASN A 122 -14.52 4.24 -27.78
C ASN A 122 -13.02 3.99 -27.59
N ASN A 123 -12.39 3.51 -28.66
CA ASN A 123 -10.94 3.39 -28.71
C ASN A 123 -10.32 4.79 -28.84
N CYS A 124 -9.37 5.14 -27.95
CA CYS A 124 -8.69 6.44 -27.96
C CYS A 124 -7.26 6.40 -28.54
N CYS A 125 -6.80 5.24 -29.03
CA CYS A 125 -5.41 5.09 -29.49
C CYS A 125 -5.04 5.82 -30.79
N GLY A 126 -5.97 6.61 -31.36
CA GLY A 126 -5.64 7.62 -32.36
C GLY A 126 -4.93 8.84 -31.76
N ASP A 127 -5.11 9.10 -30.46
CA ASP A 127 -4.55 10.25 -29.75
C ASP A 127 -3.70 9.79 -28.56
N ILE A 128 -2.44 9.46 -28.85
CA ILE A 128 -1.51 8.90 -27.86
C ILE A 128 -0.94 10.02 -26.97
N VAL A 129 -0.96 9.78 -25.66
CA VAL A 129 -0.24 10.52 -24.64
C VAL A 129 0.92 9.69 -24.09
N THR A 130 2.02 10.37 -23.76
CA THR A 130 3.17 9.72 -23.13
C THR A 130 3.03 9.79 -21.61
N VAL A 131 2.67 8.67 -20.99
CA VAL A 131 2.43 8.59 -19.53
C VAL A 131 3.39 7.57 -18.92
N SER A 132 3.93 7.88 -17.73
CA SER A 132 4.56 6.85 -16.90
C SER A 132 3.51 6.32 -15.93
N ILE A 133 3.25 5.01 -15.94
CA ILE A 133 2.34 4.38 -14.96
C ILE A 133 2.97 4.40 -13.55
N GLY A 134 4.30 4.52 -13.44
CA GLY A 134 5.00 4.49 -12.16
C GLY A 134 5.03 3.09 -11.55
N SER A 135 5.27 3.03 -10.25
CA SER A 135 5.31 1.78 -9.47
C SER A 135 4.10 1.65 -8.57
N VAL A 136 3.75 0.43 -8.18
CA VAL A 136 2.74 0.18 -7.16
C VAL A 136 3.15 0.84 -5.83
N MET A 137 2.23 1.58 -5.23
CA MET A 137 2.36 2.10 -3.89
C MET A 137 1.66 1.14 -2.94
N THR A 138 2.42 0.57 -2.00
CA THR A 138 1.83 -0.11 -0.85
C THR A 138 1.24 0.97 0.05
N ALA A 139 -0.08 1.01 0.18
CA ALA A 139 -0.73 1.91 1.12
C ALA A 139 -0.12 1.68 2.52
N ALA A 140 0.42 2.73 3.14
CA ALA A 140 0.57 2.75 4.58
C ALA A 140 -0.86 2.71 5.11
N SER A 141 -1.33 1.52 5.48
CA SER A 141 -2.69 1.29 5.93
C SER A 141 -3.05 2.34 6.97
N ALA A 142 -3.97 3.24 6.64
CA ALA A 142 -4.68 3.96 7.68
C ALA A 142 -5.42 2.87 8.45
N THR A 143 -4.94 2.55 9.65
CA THR A 143 -5.67 1.72 10.60
C THR A 143 -7.05 2.34 10.78
N LEU A 144 -8.06 1.75 10.13
CA LEU A 144 -9.44 2.00 10.50
C LEU A 144 -9.55 1.54 11.96
N ALA A 145 -9.64 2.50 12.87
CA ALA A 145 -10.06 2.23 14.23
C ALA A 145 -11.55 1.84 14.16
N SER A 146 -11.82 0.57 13.87
CA SER A 146 -13.14 -0.02 14.04
C SER A 146 -13.45 -0.01 15.53
N THR A 147 -14.31 0.92 15.96
CA THR A 147 -14.95 0.87 17.26
C THR A 147 -15.87 -0.35 17.32
N THR A 148 -15.31 -1.50 17.69
CA THR A 148 -16.09 -2.64 18.17
C THR A 148 -16.02 -2.63 19.69
N MET A 149 -17.16 -2.37 20.31
CA MET A 149 -17.32 -2.57 21.75
C MET A 149 -16.99 -4.03 22.09
N ALA A 150 -16.14 -4.21 23.08
CA ALA A 150 -15.66 -5.50 23.54
C ALA A 150 -16.79 -6.37 24.12
N THR A 151 -16.85 -7.62 23.69
CA THR A 151 -17.13 -8.77 24.55
C THR A 151 -16.09 -9.84 24.23
N GLY A 152 -15.47 -10.38 25.29
CA GLY A 152 -14.17 -11.04 25.26
C GLY A 152 -14.08 -12.34 24.46
N GLY A 153 -12.91 -12.54 23.87
CA GLY A 153 -12.46 -13.75 23.18
C GLY A 153 -11.14 -13.49 22.47
N ASP A 154 -10.02 -13.71 23.16
CA ASP A 154 -8.66 -13.52 22.64
C ASP A 154 -8.38 -14.44 21.45
N ILE A 155 -8.16 -13.87 20.26
CA ILE A 155 -7.41 -14.52 19.17
C ILE A 155 -6.35 -13.54 18.67
N SER A 156 -5.12 -13.72 19.15
CA SER A 156 -3.93 -12.99 18.69
C SER A 156 -3.43 -13.60 17.37
N GLY A 157 -3.82 -12.99 16.25
CA GLY A 157 -3.28 -13.29 14.92
C GLY A 157 -2.18 -12.28 14.56
N THR A 158 -0.92 -12.67 14.69
CA THR A 158 0.23 -11.83 14.29
C THR A 158 0.43 -11.97 12.78
N ILE A 159 0.11 -10.94 12.00
CA ILE A 159 0.38 -10.93 10.55
C ILE A 159 1.83 -10.50 10.31
N SER A 160 2.62 -11.44 9.79
CA SER A 160 4.02 -11.25 9.38
C SER A 160 4.13 -10.39 8.13
N THR A 161 4.92 -9.33 8.21
CA THR A 161 5.36 -8.53 7.07
C THR A 161 6.38 -9.31 6.24
N THR A 162 6.00 -9.77 5.04
CA THR A 162 6.94 -10.32 4.05
C THR A 162 7.35 -9.21 3.08
N LYS A 163 8.65 -8.89 3.05
CA LYS A 163 9.28 -7.99 2.07
C LYS A 163 9.45 -8.75 0.74
N PRO A 164 9.34 -8.09 -0.44
CA PRO A 164 9.42 -8.73 -1.75
C PRO A 164 10.66 -9.60 -1.93
N THR A 165 10.41 -10.82 -2.40
CA THR A 165 11.42 -11.74 -2.91
C THR A 165 12.11 -11.11 -4.13
N ALA A 166 13.43 -11.10 -4.11
CA ALA A 166 14.23 -10.71 -5.26
C ALA A 166 14.01 -11.70 -6.42
N ILE A 167 14.06 -11.17 -7.64
CA ILE A 167 13.86 -11.86 -8.91
C ILE A 167 14.92 -12.95 -9.07
N SER A 168 14.48 -14.21 -9.25
CA SER A 168 15.35 -15.30 -9.71
C SER A 168 15.71 -15.06 -11.17
N CYS A 169 17.00 -14.97 -11.47
CA CYS A 169 17.47 -15.07 -12.86
C CYS A 169 17.15 -16.47 -13.39
N ALA A 170 16.41 -16.55 -14.50
CA ALA A 170 16.24 -17.79 -15.23
C ALA A 170 17.52 -18.08 -16.02
N ASN A 171 18.06 -19.29 -15.87
CA ASN A 171 19.11 -19.81 -16.73
C ASN A 171 18.55 -19.98 -18.15
N SER A 172 18.95 -19.10 -19.07
CA SER A 172 18.86 -19.37 -20.50
C SER A 172 20.28 -19.60 -21.04
N THR A 173 20.54 -20.81 -21.48
CA THR A 173 21.66 -21.16 -22.35
C THR A 173 21.51 -20.41 -23.66
N ASP A 174 22.33 -19.39 -23.89
CA ASP A 174 22.95 -19.10 -25.18
C ASP A 174 24.05 -18.03 -24.99
N ALA A 175 25.20 -18.30 -25.63
CA ALA A 175 26.48 -17.64 -25.38
C ALA A 175 26.65 -16.34 -26.20
N ASN A 176 26.94 -15.22 -25.54
CA ASN A 176 28.20 -14.47 -25.72
C ASN A 176 28.31 -13.23 -24.81
N THR A 177 29.43 -13.18 -24.09
CA THR A 177 30.15 -12.01 -23.53
C THR A 177 29.47 -11.07 -22.52
N LEU A 178 29.75 -11.39 -21.24
CA LEU A 178 30.29 -10.54 -20.17
C LEU A 178 29.52 -9.29 -19.73
N ASP A 179 28.61 -9.47 -18.77
CA ASP A 179 28.47 -8.52 -17.65
C ASP A 179 28.30 -9.32 -16.35
N THR A 180 29.19 -9.08 -15.39
CA THR A 180 29.25 -9.82 -14.12
C THR A 180 28.18 -9.29 -13.19
N CYS A 181 27.33 -10.17 -12.67
CA CYS A 181 26.32 -9.81 -11.68
C CYS A 181 26.98 -9.23 -10.40
N PRO A 182 26.51 -8.10 -9.83
CA PRO A 182 27.10 -7.52 -8.62
C PRO A 182 27.01 -8.50 -7.44
N LYS A 183 28.07 -8.58 -6.63
CA LYS A 183 28.13 -9.47 -5.48
C LYS A 183 27.28 -8.95 -4.32
N ASP A 184 26.19 -9.64 -4.01
CA ASP A 184 25.32 -9.30 -2.88
C ASP A 184 25.87 -9.80 -1.53
N ASN A 185 26.04 -8.90 -0.57
CA ASN A 185 26.41 -9.19 0.83
C ASN A 185 25.18 -9.55 1.70
N SER A 186 24.27 -10.35 1.17
CA SER A 186 22.94 -10.66 1.77
C SER A 186 23.01 -11.50 3.07
N VAL A 187 24.18 -12.04 3.41
CA VAL A 187 24.37 -12.93 4.57
C VAL A 187 24.32 -12.19 5.92
N VAL A 188 24.53 -10.86 5.95
CA VAL A 188 24.69 -10.11 7.21
C VAL A 188 23.36 -9.77 7.90
N ILE A 189 22.24 -9.74 7.18
CA ILE A 189 20.98 -9.18 7.72
C ILE A 189 20.05 -10.27 8.31
N GLY A 190 20.26 -11.55 7.98
CA GLY A 190 19.43 -12.67 8.47
C GLY A 190 19.69 -13.10 9.92
N GLY A 191 20.82 -12.72 10.53
CA GLY A 191 21.21 -13.21 11.86
C GLY A 191 20.49 -12.55 13.04
N ALA A 192 19.95 -11.34 12.88
CA ALA A 192 19.48 -10.53 14.00
C ALA A 192 18.10 -10.93 14.56
N VAL A 193 17.22 -11.51 13.73
CA VAL A 193 15.83 -11.83 14.16
C VAL A 193 15.72 -13.24 14.76
N GLY A 194 16.55 -14.19 14.32
CA GLY A 194 16.54 -15.56 14.85
C GLY A 194 17.09 -15.69 16.28
N GLY A 195 18.03 -14.83 16.67
CA GLY A 195 18.66 -14.89 18.00
C GLY A 195 17.70 -14.59 19.15
N ALA A 196 16.82 -13.60 19.00
CA ALA A 196 15.92 -13.16 20.07
C ALA A 196 14.83 -14.20 20.42
N LEU A 197 14.32 -14.93 19.42
CA LEU A 197 13.31 -15.98 19.65
C LEU A 197 13.93 -17.27 20.21
N GLY A 198 15.16 -17.60 19.80
CA GLY A 198 15.87 -18.79 20.29
C GLY A 198 16.25 -18.72 21.76
N THR A 199 16.70 -17.57 22.25
CA THR A 199 17.11 -17.41 23.66
C THR A 199 15.92 -17.43 24.62
N LEU A 200 14.75 -16.96 24.19
CA LEU A 200 13.53 -16.98 25.01
C LEU A 200 13.02 -18.41 25.23
N LEU A 201 13.10 -19.24 24.19
CA LEU A 201 12.65 -20.64 24.22
C LEU A 201 13.59 -21.53 25.06
N LEU A 202 14.91 -21.35 24.92
CA LEU A 202 15.87 -22.07 25.76
C LEU A 202 15.84 -21.60 27.22
N GLY A 203 15.56 -20.31 27.46
CA GLY A 203 15.38 -19.77 28.80
C GLY A 203 14.15 -20.35 29.52
N SER A 204 13.02 -20.50 28.82
CA SER A 204 11.80 -21.07 29.41
C SER A 204 11.95 -22.56 29.74
N LEU A 205 12.57 -23.35 28.85
CA LEU A 205 12.86 -24.75 29.14
C LEU A 205 13.88 -24.92 30.30
N GLY A 206 14.91 -24.07 30.36
CA GLY A 206 15.89 -24.10 31.45
C GLY A 206 15.29 -23.81 32.83
N THR A 207 14.38 -22.84 32.91
CA THR A 207 13.68 -22.51 34.17
C THR A 207 12.72 -23.62 34.61
N ILE A 208 12.00 -24.24 33.68
CA ILE A 208 11.11 -25.39 33.98
C ILE A 208 11.92 -26.58 34.51
N VAL A 209 13.04 -26.93 33.86
CA VAL A 209 13.89 -28.04 34.29
C VAL A 209 14.50 -27.78 35.68
N LEU A 210 14.96 -26.55 35.95
CA LEU A 210 15.47 -26.18 37.29
C LEU A 210 14.37 -26.25 38.37
N LEU A 211 13.13 -25.87 38.06
CA LEU A 211 12.02 -25.98 39.01
C LEU A 211 11.63 -27.44 39.28
N LEU A 212 11.68 -28.30 38.26
CA LEU A 212 11.44 -29.73 38.42
C LEU A 212 12.55 -30.41 39.24
N LEU A 213 13.82 -30.06 39.01
CA LEU A 213 14.96 -30.56 39.79
C LEU A 213 14.98 -30.05 41.24
N ARG A 214 14.47 -28.85 41.50
CA ARG A 214 14.30 -28.33 42.87
C ARG A 214 13.15 -29.01 43.59
N ARG A 215 12.10 -29.44 42.89
CA ARG A 215 11.00 -30.23 43.46
C ARG A 215 11.39 -31.65 43.81
N THR A 216 12.30 -32.28 43.06
CA THR A 216 12.77 -33.64 43.35
C THR A 216 13.82 -33.72 44.46
N LYS A 217 14.50 -32.61 44.78
CA LYS A 217 15.44 -32.51 45.93
C LYS A 217 14.79 -32.03 47.25
N GLY A 218 13.47 -31.80 47.25
CA GLY A 218 12.71 -31.35 48.41
C GLY A 218 11.87 -32.44 49.09
N ILE A 219 12.24 -33.71 48.91
CA ILE A 219 11.75 -34.87 49.66
C ILE A 219 12.98 -35.58 50.24
#